data_AF-A0A7X8HU55-F1
#
_entry.id   AF-A0A7X8HU55-F1
#
_cell.length_a   1.000
_cell.length_b   1.000
_cell.length_c   1.000
_cell.angle_alpha   90.00
_cell.angle_beta   90.00
_cell.angle_gamma   90.00
#
_symmetry.space_group_name_H-M   'P 1'
#
loop_
_entity.id
_entity.type
_entity.pdbx_description
1 polymer ?
#
loop_
_entity_poly.entity_id
_entity_poly.type
_entity_poly.pdbx_seq_one_letter_code
_entity_poly.pdbx_strand_id
1 'polypeptide(L)' 'MSNILITTIGRRGALTKIFKQELNKIGAKVIVTDKSPLAPALYEADKYYLTPGIYEENYIETILE' A
#
# COMPACT_ATOMS: atom_id res chain seq x y z
N MET A 1 -17.49 -4.72 1.90
CA MET A 1 -16.14 -5.34 1.81
C MET A 1 -15.13 -4.29 2.23
N SER A 2 -14.23 -4.61 3.16
CA SER A 2 -13.20 -3.67 3.63
C SER A 2 -11.86 -4.01 2.98
N ASN A 3 -11.35 -3.08 2.17
CA ASN A 3 -9.98 -3.15 1.67
C ASN A 3 -9.01 -2.69 2.77
N ILE A 4 -7.73 -3.06 2.66
CA ILE A 4 -6.68 -2.52 3.52
C ILE A 4 -5.78 -1.59 2.74
N LEU A 5 -5.28 -0.56 3.42
CA LEU A 5 -4.22 0.33 2.94
C LEU A 5 -2.98 0.14 3.81
N ILE A 6 -1.84 -0.20 3.20
CA ILE A 6 -0.55 -0.27 3.90
C ILE A 6 0.33 0.86 3.37
N THR A 7 0.63 1.84 4.23
CA THR A 7 1.49 2.98 3.86
C THR A 7 2.96 2.67 4.08
N THR A 8 3.84 3.39 3.37
CA THR A 8 5.31 3.23 3.47
C THR A 8 5.77 1.79 3.29
N ILE A 9 5.27 1.13 2.24
CA ILE A 9 5.43 -0.33 2.09
C ILE A 9 6.89 -0.76 1.89
N GLY A 10 7.72 0.10 1.31
CA GLY A 10 9.14 -0.11 1.10
C GLY A 10 9.45 -1.47 0.46
N ARG A 11 10.22 -2.29 1.18
CA ARG A 11 10.70 -3.60 0.72
C ARG A 11 9.86 -4.79 1.20
N ARG A 12 8.71 -4.56 1.84
CA ARG A 12 7.92 -5.59 2.55
C ARG A 12 7.06 -6.43 1.59
N GLY A 13 7.66 -6.94 0.52
CA GLY A 13 6.98 -7.70 -0.53
C GLY A 13 6.38 -9.02 -0.02
N ALA A 14 7.11 -9.75 0.83
CA ALA A 14 6.61 -10.99 1.43
C ALA A 14 5.34 -10.76 2.28
N LEU A 15 5.34 -9.70 3.10
CA LEU A 15 4.18 -9.31 3.90
C LEU A 15 2.99 -8.94 3.00
N THR A 16 3.25 -8.15 1.94
CA THR A 16 2.23 -7.74 0.97
C THR A 16 1.59 -8.95 0.29
N LYS A 17 2.39 -9.95 -0.12
CA LYS A 17 1.91 -11.21 -0.71
C LYS A 17 1.01 -11.99 0.25
N ILE A 18 1.41 -12.12 1.51
CA ILE A 18 0.62 -12.83 2.53
C ILE A 18 -0.74 -12.16 2.71
N PHE A 19 -0.77 -10.83 2.88
CA PHE A 19 -2.04 -10.09 2.99
C PHE A 19 -2.91 -10.27 1.74
N LYS A 20 -2.31 -10.16 0.54
CA LYS A 20 -3.05 -10.29 -0.72
C LYS A 20 -3.65 -11.69 -0.88
N GLN A 21 -2.88 -12.73 -0.54
CA GLN A 21 -3.36 -14.12 -0.58
C GLN A 21 -4.53 -14.37 0.35
N GLU A 22 -4.49 -13.87 1.59
CA GLU A 22 -5.56 -14.12 2.56
C GLU A 22 -6.79 -13.23 2.34
N LEU A 23 -6.59 -11.96 2.01
CA LEU A 23 -7.71 -11.02 1.83
C LEU A 23 -8.48 -11.23 0.54
N ASN A 24 -7.81 -11.65 -0.54
CA ASN A 24 -8.51 -11.98 -1.78
C ASN A 24 -9.49 -13.16 -1.62
N LYS A 25 -9.27 -14.08 -0.67
CA LYS A 25 -10.21 -15.18 -0.35
C LYS A 25 -11.57 -14.68 0.15
N ILE A 26 -11.60 -13.49 0.75
CA ILE A 26 -12.82 -12.86 1.27
C ILE A 26 -13.27 -11.67 0.41
N GLY A 27 -12.70 -11.52 -0.79
CA GLY A 27 -13.02 -10.44 -1.73
C GLY A 27 -12.50 -9.06 -1.33
N ALA A 28 -11.56 -8.97 -0.39
CA ALA A 28 -10.91 -7.72 0.01
C ALA A 28 -9.58 -7.52 -0.74
N LYS A 29 -9.26 -6.27 -1.07
CA LYS A 29 -8.01 -5.91 -1.79
C LYS A 29 -6.95 -5.34 -0.86
N VAL A 30 -5.69 -5.56 -1.23
CA VAL A 30 -4.51 -4.91 -0.65
C VAL A 30 -4.10 -3.73 -1.50
N ILE A 31 -4.23 -2.54 -0.92
CA ILE A 31 -3.79 -1.27 -1.50
C ILE A 31 -2.54 -0.86 -0.73
N VAL A 32 -1.53 -0.33 -1.43
CA VAL A 32 -0.28 0.11 -0.80
C VAL A 32 0.13 1.49 -1.27
N THR A 33 0.89 2.20 -0.42
CA THR A 33 1.56 3.44 -0.82
C THR A 33 3.03 3.44 -0.45
N ASP A 34 3.81 4.17 -1.22
CA ASP A 34 5.18 4.55 -0.88
C ASP A 34 5.51 5.89 -1.53
N LYS A 35 6.49 6.61 -0.99
CA LYS A 35 7.01 7.82 -1.65
C LYS A 35 7.90 7.51 -2.84
N SER A 36 8.52 6.33 -2.85
CA SER A 36 9.48 5.93 -3.86
C SER A 36 8.84 4.97 -4.86
N PRO A 37 8.86 5.27 -6.17
CA PRO A 37 8.45 4.29 -7.18
C PRO A 37 9.40 3.08 -7.23
N LEU A 38 10.56 3.15 -6.59
CA LEU A 38 11.51 2.04 -6.49
C LEU A 38 11.20 1.06 -5.36
N ALA A 39 10.18 1.32 -4.54
CA ALA A 39 9.77 0.40 -3.49
C ALA A 39 9.23 -0.90 -4.12
N PRO A 40 9.94 -2.04 -3.98
CA PRO A 40 9.58 -3.24 -4.73
C PRO A 40 8.23 -3.82 -4.31
N ALA A 41 7.78 -3.56 -3.07
CA ALA A 41 6.52 -4.07 -2.57
C ALA A 41 5.28 -3.40 -3.20
N LEU A 42 5.43 -2.23 -3.87
CA LEU A 42 4.35 -1.59 -4.63
C LEU A 42 3.76 -2.56 -5.67
N TYR A 43 4.64 -3.30 -6.33
CA TYR A 43 4.31 -4.15 -7.47
C TYR A 43 3.74 -5.51 -7.07
N GLU A 44 3.66 -5.79 -5.76
CA GLU A 44 3.12 -7.05 -5.23
C GLU A 44 1.64 -6.94 -4.82
N ALA A 45 1.15 -5.71 -4.61
CA ALA A 45 -0.20 -5.42 -4.15
C ALA A 45 -1.26 -5.56 -5.26
N ASP A 46 -2.55 -5.35 -4.94
CA ASP A 46 -3.62 -5.27 -5.94
C ASP A 46 -3.66 -3.88 -6.61
N LYS A 47 -3.34 -2.83 -5.83
CA LYS A 47 -3.19 -1.46 -6.33
C LYS A 47 -2.11 -0.74 -5.52
N TYR A 48 -1.40 0.19 -6.17
CA TYR A 48 -0.48 1.08 -5.49
C TYR A 48 -0.71 2.54 -5.88
N TYR A 49 -0.28 3.44 -5.00
CA TYR A 49 -0.20 4.88 -5.27
C TYR A 49 1.12 5.43 -4.73
N LEU A 50 1.60 6.50 -5.37
CA LEU A 50 2.70 7.29 -4.83
C LEU A 50 2.15 8.36 -3.90
N THR A 51 2.79 8.57 -2.76
CA THR A 51 2.41 9.60 -1.78
C THR A 51 3.60 10.52 -1.48
N PRO A 52 3.35 11.70 -0.90
CA PRO A 52 4.42 12.49 -0.27
C PRO A 52 5.20 11.68 0.78
N GLY A 53 6.34 12.23 1.21
CA GLY A 53 7.03 11.72 2.38
C GLY A 53 6.21 11.92 3.65
N ILE A 54 6.36 11.05 4.64
CA ILE A 54 5.60 11.12 5.92
C ILE A 54 5.79 12.42 6.72
N TYR A 55 6.82 13.21 6.38
CA TYR A 55 7.13 14.49 7.02
C TYR A 55 6.63 15.70 6.21
N GLU A 56 6.09 15.47 5.01
CA GLU A 56 5.47 16.52 4.21
C GLU A 56 4.11 16.88 4.82
N GLU A 57 3.79 18.17 4.87
CA GLU A 57 2.57 18.67 5.51
C GLU A 57 1.30 18.07 4.90
N ASN A 58 1.32 17.81 3.59
CA ASN A 58 0.20 17.26 2.84
C ASN A 58 0.11 15.73 2.87
N TYR A 59 0.94 15.01 3.65
CA TYR A 59 0.94 13.55 3.67
C TYR A 59 -0.41 12.97 4.12
N ILE A 60 -0.95 13.46 5.24
CA ILE A 60 -2.21 12.94 5.78
C ILE A 60 -3.38 13.27 4.85
N GLU A 61 -3.42 14.48 4.31
CA GLU A 61 -4.44 14.90 3.34
C GLU A 61 -4.42 14.00 2.10
N THR A 62 -3.24 13.73 1.54
CA THR A 62 -3.08 12.84 0.38
C THR A 62 -3.56 11.41 0.65
N ILE A 63 -3.48 10.93 1.89
CA ILE A 63 -3.96 9.58 2.26
C ILE A 63 -5.50 9.54 2.41
N LEU A 64 -6.13 10.67 2.70
CA LEU A 64 -7.58 10.77 2.93
C LEU A 64 -8.39 11.05 1.64
N GLU A 65 -7.74 11.56 0.59
CA GLU A 65 -8.30 11.73 -0.76
C GLU A 65 -8.52 10.40 -1.51
#